data_AF-A0A4Q8M4G6-F1
#
_entry.id   AF-A0A4Q8M4G6-F1
#
_cell.length_a   1.000
_cell.length_b   1.000
_cell.length_c   1.000
_cell.angle_alpha   90.00
_cell.angle_beta   90.00
_cell.angle_gamma   90.00
#
_symmetry.space_group_name_H-M   'P 1'
#
loop_
_entity.id
_entity.type
_entity.pdbx_description
1 polymer ?
#
loop_
_entity_poly.entity_id
_entity_poly.type
_entity_poly.pdbx_seq_one_letter_code
_entity_poly.pdbx_strand_id
1 'polypeptide(L)'
;MQNKITKTTTSDLIQVSLPFAFKDSFKATFKTAKWDGVRKTWNIKNSAVSANKLDAWIKEVDGSGVIDALNAVDEEAIDQKTIEAIQADLIQIRSGLQASSASAEQRQKTLDLLSVLREELAAERKKRDDAQTTAKQQKADIEKALGELVDMPAMRRAYAIMRRTHHTAGANSRTDFNAAQSTLVDFYNMLNKYGFHSETLDKITDANFNRPDRDGLERHPFEKIFEDLIGDGEKIMRIALKPAIDEAEAAQPRKM
;
A
#
# COMPACT_ATOMS: atom_id res chain seq x y z
N MET A 1 -22.28 -49.65 -16.85
CA MET A 1 -22.01 -51.07 -16.47
C MET A 1 -22.77 -51.91 -17.46
N GLN A 2 -22.16 -52.89 -18.12
CA GLN A 2 -22.93 -53.72 -19.07
C GLN A 2 -23.80 -54.71 -18.30
N ASN A 3 -25.10 -54.58 -18.46
CA ASN A 3 -26.08 -55.57 -18.05
C ASN A 3 -25.79 -56.85 -18.83
N LYS A 4 -25.14 -57.82 -18.18
CA LYS A 4 -24.81 -59.12 -18.77
C LYS A 4 -25.07 -60.21 -17.75
N ILE A 5 -25.71 -61.28 -18.20
CA ILE A 5 -25.83 -62.49 -17.41
C ILE A 5 -24.51 -63.26 -17.55
N THR A 6 -23.83 -63.52 -16.43
CA THR A 6 -22.61 -64.34 -16.40
C THR A 6 -22.84 -65.56 -15.52
N LYS A 7 -22.27 -66.69 -15.92
CA LYS A 7 -22.33 -67.92 -15.13
C LYS A 7 -20.92 -68.49 -14.92
N THR A 8 -20.69 -69.02 -13.74
CA THR A 8 -19.46 -69.72 -13.36
C THR A 8 -19.82 -71.06 -12.74
N THR A 9 -19.30 -72.15 -13.29
CA THR A 9 -19.60 -73.50 -12.82
C THR A 9 -18.50 -74.00 -11.91
N THR A 10 -18.88 -74.55 -10.75
CA THR A 10 -18.01 -75.27 -9.80
C THR A 10 -18.47 -76.73 -9.74
N SER A 11 -17.72 -77.60 -9.05
CA SER A 11 -18.06 -79.02 -8.83
C SER A 11 -19.52 -79.21 -8.42
N ASP A 12 -20.02 -78.41 -7.49
CA ASP A 12 -21.32 -78.64 -6.84
C ASP A 12 -22.41 -77.63 -7.23
N LEU A 13 -22.02 -76.46 -7.73
CA LEU A 13 -22.93 -75.32 -7.93
C LEU A 13 -22.64 -74.59 -9.23
N ILE A 14 -23.67 -73.97 -9.79
CA ILE A 14 -23.56 -72.95 -10.85
C ILE A 14 -23.87 -71.61 -10.20
N GLN A 15 -22.93 -70.66 -10.29
CA GLN A 15 -23.07 -69.31 -9.79
C GLN A 15 -23.51 -68.40 -10.95
N VAL A 16 -24.59 -67.65 -10.79
CA VAL A 16 -25.16 -66.79 -11.83
C VAL A 16 -25.19 -65.34 -11.35
N SER A 17 -24.54 -64.45 -12.09
CA SER A 17 -24.69 -63.00 -11.95
C SER A 17 -25.66 -62.51 -13.02
N LEU A 18 -26.60 -61.64 -12.66
CA LEU A 18 -27.62 -61.12 -13.57
C LEU A 18 -28.01 -59.69 -13.19
N PRO A 19 -28.49 -58.87 -14.14
CA PRO A 19 -29.06 -57.56 -13.86
C PRO A 19 -30.24 -57.66 -12.88
N PHE A 20 -30.34 -56.68 -11.96
CA PHE A 20 -31.34 -56.71 -10.88
C PHE A 20 -32.78 -56.85 -11.39
N ALA A 21 -33.10 -56.26 -12.56
CA ALA A 21 -34.40 -56.35 -13.21
C ALA A 21 -34.86 -57.81 -13.46
N PHE A 22 -33.93 -58.75 -13.63
CA PHE A 22 -34.25 -60.16 -13.87
C PHE A 22 -34.34 -61.00 -12.60
N LYS A 23 -34.12 -60.40 -11.41
CA LYS A 23 -34.08 -61.12 -10.12
C LYS A 23 -35.33 -61.96 -9.88
N ASP A 24 -36.51 -61.38 -10.06
CA ASP A 24 -37.76 -62.04 -9.72
C ASP A 24 -38.13 -63.12 -10.75
N SER A 25 -37.90 -62.84 -12.04
CA SER A 25 -38.04 -63.83 -13.14
C SER A 25 -37.10 -65.03 -12.96
N PHE A 26 -35.84 -64.76 -12.61
CA PHE A 26 -34.85 -65.80 -12.34
C PHE A 26 -35.25 -66.64 -11.11
N LYS A 27 -35.69 -66.00 -10.02
CA LYS A 27 -36.10 -66.70 -8.79
C LYS A 27 -37.38 -67.52 -8.98
N ALA A 28 -38.32 -67.06 -9.81
CA ALA A 28 -39.51 -67.81 -10.19
C ALA A 28 -39.14 -69.09 -10.97
N THR A 29 -38.15 -68.99 -11.88
CA THR A 29 -37.68 -70.09 -12.72
C THR A 29 -36.82 -71.10 -11.96
N PHE A 30 -35.96 -70.61 -11.06
CA PHE A 30 -35.04 -71.40 -10.23
C PHE A 30 -35.39 -71.24 -8.74
N LYS A 31 -36.50 -71.87 -8.31
CA LYS A 31 -37.01 -71.76 -6.93
C LYS A 31 -35.98 -72.14 -5.86
N THR A 32 -35.12 -73.11 -6.15
CA THR A 32 -34.06 -73.60 -5.26
C THR A 32 -32.80 -72.73 -5.25
N ALA A 33 -32.70 -71.70 -6.10
CA ALA A 33 -31.56 -70.81 -6.14
C ALA A 33 -31.36 -70.09 -4.81
N LYS A 34 -30.13 -69.99 -4.31
CA LYS A 34 -29.80 -69.25 -3.09
C LYS A 34 -28.94 -68.04 -3.44
N TRP A 35 -29.28 -66.87 -2.91
CA TRP A 35 -28.47 -65.66 -3.09
C TRP A 35 -27.23 -65.73 -2.21
N ASP A 36 -26.07 -65.45 -2.78
CA ASP A 36 -24.80 -65.25 -2.10
C ASP A 36 -24.51 -63.75 -2.04
N GLY A 37 -24.68 -63.16 -0.84
CA GLY A 37 -24.46 -61.73 -0.64
C GLY A 37 -23.00 -61.29 -0.71
N VAL A 38 -22.05 -62.21 -0.50
CA VAL A 38 -20.61 -61.92 -0.55
C VAL A 38 -20.15 -61.83 -1.99
N ARG A 39 -20.52 -62.83 -2.81
CA ARG A 39 -20.14 -62.88 -4.24
C ARG A 39 -21.11 -62.14 -5.16
N LYS A 40 -22.26 -61.72 -4.63
CA LYS A 40 -23.37 -61.10 -5.37
C LYS A 40 -23.85 -61.98 -6.53
N THR A 41 -23.95 -63.29 -6.30
CA THR A 41 -24.40 -64.27 -7.30
C THR A 41 -25.51 -65.16 -6.77
N TRP A 42 -26.30 -65.71 -7.67
CA TRP A 42 -27.28 -66.76 -7.38
C TRP A 42 -26.66 -68.13 -7.57
N ASN A 43 -26.70 -68.97 -6.52
CA ASN A 43 -26.20 -70.33 -6.55
C ASN A 43 -27.35 -71.31 -6.85
N ILE A 44 -27.24 -72.08 -7.93
CA ILE A 44 -28.11 -73.21 -8.25
C ILE A 44 -27.32 -74.52 -8.24
N LYS A 45 -27.99 -75.66 -8.00
CA LYS A 45 -27.33 -76.97 -8.00
C LYS A 45 -26.75 -77.27 -9.39
N ASN A 46 -25.50 -77.74 -9.44
CA ASN A 46 -24.90 -78.18 -10.70
C ASN A 46 -25.48 -79.55 -11.11
N SER A 47 -26.48 -79.53 -11.97
CA SER A 47 -27.03 -80.72 -12.61
C SER A 47 -27.30 -80.44 -14.08
N ALA A 48 -27.24 -81.47 -14.93
CA ALA A 48 -27.50 -81.34 -16.36
C ALA A 48 -28.86 -80.66 -16.65
N VAL A 49 -29.89 -80.99 -15.86
CA VAL A 49 -31.22 -80.38 -15.97
C VAL A 49 -31.19 -78.88 -15.63
N SER A 50 -30.50 -78.49 -14.56
CA SER A 50 -30.42 -77.09 -14.14
C SER A 50 -29.57 -76.25 -15.09
N ALA A 51 -28.48 -76.82 -15.61
CA ALA A 51 -27.63 -76.20 -16.61
C ALA A 51 -28.39 -75.94 -17.93
N ASN A 52 -29.08 -76.97 -18.47
CA ASN A 52 -29.87 -76.83 -19.69
C ASN A 52 -31.02 -75.83 -19.52
N LYS A 53 -31.68 -75.82 -18.35
CA LYS A 53 -32.73 -74.86 -18.04
C LYS A 53 -32.18 -73.43 -17.94
N LEU A 54 -30.99 -73.26 -17.36
CA LEU A 54 -30.31 -71.97 -17.29
C LEU A 54 -29.93 -71.47 -18.69
N ASP A 55 -29.44 -72.35 -19.55
CA ASP A 55 -29.10 -72.00 -20.93
C ASP A 55 -30.31 -71.62 -21.77
N ALA A 56 -31.43 -72.34 -21.60
CA ALA A 56 -32.70 -71.96 -22.23
C ALA A 56 -33.19 -70.59 -21.75
N TRP A 57 -33.12 -70.33 -20.43
CA TRP A 57 -33.53 -69.05 -19.85
C TRP A 57 -32.62 -67.89 -20.29
N ILE A 58 -31.30 -68.08 -20.32
CA ILE A 58 -30.36 -67.07 -20.83
C ILE A 58 -30.68 -66.77 -22.30
N LYS A 59 -30.89 -67.80 -23.13
CA LYS A 59 -31.23 -67.62 -24.55
C LYS A 59 -32.55 -66.87 -24.76
N GLU A 60 -33.54 -67.12 -23.91
CA GLU A 60 -34.83 -66.42 -23.94
C GLU A 60 -34.68 -64.95 -23.54
N VAL A 61 -33.91 -64.67 -22.48
CA VAL A 61 -33.64 -63.30 -22.03
C VAL A 61 -32.80 -62.54 -23.06
N ASP A 62 -31.74 -63.15 -23.60
CA ASP A 62 -30.90 -62.56 -24.65
C ASP A 62 -31.72 -62.32 -25.93
N GLY A 63 -32.61 -63.25 -26.30
CA GLY A 63 -33.49 -63.12 -27.47
C GLY A 63 -34.65 -62.13 -27.31
N SER A 64 -34.93 -61.67 -26.08
CA SER A 64 -36.02 -60.72 -25.80
C SER A 64 -35.66 -59.26 -26.10
N GLY A 65 -34.37 -58.94 -26.28
CA GLY A 65 -33.87 -57.57 -26.44
C GLY A 65 -33.92 -56.70 -25.17
N VAL A 66 -34.38 -57.24 -24.04
CA VAL A 66 -34.52 -56.47 -22.78
C VAL A 66 -33.15 -56.08 -22.20
N ILE A 67 -32.11 -56.91 -22.40
CA ILE A 67 -30.74 -56.57 -21.97
C ILE A 67 -30.21 -55.35 -22.73
N ASP A 68 -30.43 -55.30 -24.05
CA ASP A 68 -30.00 -54.18 -24.89
C ASP A 68 -30.75 -52.89 -24.52
N ALA A 69 -32.06 -52.99 -24.27
CA ALA A 69 -32.86 -51.88 -23.78
C ALA A 69 -32.38 -51.36 -22.40
N LEU A 70 -32.02 -52.25 -21.47
CA LEU A 70 -31.47 -51.86 -20.17
C LEU A 70 -30.10 -51.19 -20.30
N ASN A 71 -29.24 -51.68 -21.20
CA ASN A 71 -27.95 -51.05 -21.48
C ASN A 71 -28.12 -49.64 -22.08
N ALA A 72 -29.05 -49.46 -23.02
CA ALA A 72 -29.33 -48.15 -23.62
C ALA A 72 -29.80 -47.13 -22.57
N VAL A 73 -30.70 -47.52 -21.66
CA VAL A 73 -31.17 -46.65 -20.56
C VAL A 73 -30.04 -46.28 -19.60
N ASP A 74 -29.16 -47.23 -19.27
CA ASP A 74 -28.00 -46.96 -18.40
C ASP A 74 -26.98 -46.04 -19.09
N GLU A 75 -26.75 -46.18 -20.40
CA GLU A 75 -25.89 -45.30 -21.20
C GLU A 75 -26.45 -43.88 -21.26
N GLU A 76 -27.74 -43.71 -21.58
CA GLU A 76 -28.42 -42.41 -21.57
C GLU A 76 -28.32 -41.72 -20.20
N ALA A 77 -28.48 -42.47 -19.11
CA ALA A 77 -28.34 -41.94 -17.75
C ALA A 77 -26.90 -41.51 -17.41
N ILE A 78 -25.89 -42.23 -17.92
CA ILE A 78 -24.47 -41.85 -17.77
C ILE A 78 -24.17 -40.59 -18.59
N ASP A 79 -24.65 -40.53 -19.83
CA ASP A 79 -24.48 -39.39 -20.71
C ASP A 79 -25.14 -38.14 -20.11
N GLN A 80 -26.37 -38.27 -19.59
CA GLN A 80 -27.07 -37.19 -18.91
C GLN A 80 -26.29 -36.67 -17.69
N LYS A 81 -25.78 -37.56 -16.84
CA LYS A 81 -24.93 -37.16 -15.70
C LYS A 81 -23.64 -36.47 -16.14
N THR A 82 -23.06 -36.91 -17.25
CA THR A 82 -21.85 -36.31 -17.82
C THR A 82 -22.15 -34.90 -18.35
N ILE A 83 -23.27 -34.72 -19.04
CA ILE A 83 -23.75 -33.41 -19.50
C ILE A 83 -23.99 -32.46 -18.32
N GLU A 84 -24.65 -32.93 -17.25
CA GLU A 84 -24.89 -32.14 -16.05
C GLU A 84 -23.59 -31.71 -15.37
N ALA A 85 -22.60 -32.60 -15.27
CA ALA A 85 -21.28 -32.27 -14.74
C ALA A 85 -20.56 -31.21 -15.59
N ILE A 86 -20.57 -31.36 -16.93
CA ILE A 86 -20.00 -30.38 -17.84
C ILE A 86 -20.70 -29.02 -17.71
N GLN A 87 -22.02 -29.01 -17.57
CA GLN A 87 -22.78 -27.77 -17.38
C GLN A 87 -22.41 -27.07 -16.07
N ALA A 88 -22.26 -27.82 -14.98
CA ALA A 88 -21.82 -27.27 -13.69
C ALA A 88 -20.41 -26.66 -13.80
N ASP A 89 -19.48 -27.36 -14.45
CA ASP A 89 -18.11 -26.89 -14.69
C ASP A 89 -18.10 -25.61 -15.54
N LEU A 90 -18.90 -25.55 -16.61
CA LEU A 90 -19.01 -24.36 -17.46
C LEU A 90 -19.57 -23.15 -16.70
N ILE A 91 -20.57 -23.34 -15.83
CA ILE A 91 -21.09 -22.26 -14.97
C ILE A 91 -19.99 -21.75 -14.04
N GLN A 92 -19.22 -22.67 -13.43
CA GLN A 92 -18.12 -22.30 -12.54
C GLN A 92 -17.02 -21.52 -13.29
N ILE A 93 -16.59 -22.01 -14.46
CA ILE A 93 -15.61 -21.34 -15.31
C ILE A 93 -16.10 -19.94 -15.69
N ARG A 94 -17.37 -19.80 -16.10
CA ARG A 94 -17.95 -18.52 -16.51
C ARG A 94 -17.96 -17.52 -15.36
N SER A 95 -18.38 -17.95 -14.17
CA SER A 95 -18.38 -17.10 -12.97
C SER A 95 -16.98 -16.65 -12.58
N GLY A 96 -15.99 -17.56 -12.65
CA GLY A 96 -14.58 -17.25 -12.42
C GLY A 96 -14.00 -16.25 -13.43
N LEU A 97 -14.33 -16.40 -14.71
CA LEU A 97 -13.88 -15.49 -15.77
C LEU A 97 -14.50 -14.09 -15.61
N GLN A 98 -15.78 -14.02 -15.25
CA GLN A 98 -16.45 -12.75 -14.98
C GLN A 98 -15.81 -12.03 -13.78
N ALA A 99 -15.57 -12.74 -12.68
CA ALA A 99 -14.90 -12.18 -11.51
C ALA A 99 -13.46 -11.71 -11.83
N SER A 100 -12.73 -12.49 -12.62
CA SER A 100 -11.38 -12.13 -13.08
C SER A 100 -11.39 -10.88 -13.96
N SER A 101 -12.34 -10.77 -14.89
CA SER A 101 -12.48 -9.58 -15.75
C SER A 101 -12.78 -8.32 -14.95
N ALA A 102 -13.72 -8.39 -13.99
CA ALA A 102 -14.03 -7.27 -13.11
C ALA A 102 -12.83 -6.87 -12.24
N SER A 103 -12.05 -7.86 -11.76
CA SER A 103 -10.80 -7.59 -11.04
C SER A 103 -9.77 -6.89 -11.92
N ALA A 104 -9.62 -7.30 -13.19
CA ALA A 104 -8.69 -6.70 -14.13
C ALA A 104 -9.07 -5.25 -14.46
N GLU A 105 -10.36 -4.96 -14.70
CA GLU A 105 -10.85 -3.59 -14.90
C GLU A 105 -10.56 -2.69 -13.70
N GLN A 106 -10.78 -3.19 -12.49
CA GLN A 106 -10.50 -2.43 -11.28
C GLN A 106 -9.00 -2.14 -11.10
N ARG A 107 -8.14 -3.10 -11.46
CA ARG A 107 -6.68 -2.88 -11.47
C ARG A 107 -6.28 -1.84 -12.51
N GLN A 108 -6.88 -1.87 -13.69
CA GLN A 108 -6.60 -0.87 -14.74
C GLN A 108 -6.97 0.53 -14.27
N LYS A 109 -8.17 0.73 -13.70
CA LYS A 109 -8.57 2.02 -13.11
C LYS A 109 -7.58 2.51 -12.04
N THR A 110 -7.09 1.58 -11.22
CA THR A 110 -6.06 1.90 -10.21
C THR A 110 -4.75 2.34 -10.84
N LEU A 111 -4.31 1.67 -11.92
CA LEU A 111 -3.09 2.04 -12.65
C LEU A 111 -3.22 3.43 -13.28
N ASP A 112 -4.37 3.73 -13.89
CA ASP A 112 -4.62 5.03 -14.51
C ASP A 112 -4.58 6.16 -13.45
N LEU A 113 -5.22 5.94 -12.29
CA LEU A 113 -5.16 6.89 -11.17
C LEU A 113 -3.73 7.08 -10.63
N LEU A 114 -2.97 5.99 -10.48
CA LEU A 114 -1.58 6.05 -10.03
C LEU A 114 -0.69 6.81 -11.02
N SER A 115 -0.98 6.74 -12.33
CA SER A 115 -0.25 7.51 -13.34
C SER A 115 -0.46 9.01 -13.14
N VAL A 116 -1.71 9.45 -12.98
CA VAL A 116 -2.05 10.87 -12.74
C VAL A 116 -1.38 11.37 -11.45
N LEU A 117 -1.50 10.63 -10.36
CA LEU A 117 -0.89 11.02 -9.07
C LEU A 117 0.65 11.11 -9.15
N ARG A 118 1.30 10.29 -9.98
CA ARG A 118 2.75 10.38 -10.20
C ARG A 118 3.15 11.67 -10.92
N GLU A 119 2.36 12.10 -11.90
CA GLU A 119 2.60 13.35 -12.62
C GLU A 119 2.41 14.57 -11.71
N GLU A 120 1.33 14.59 -10.91
CA GLU A 120 1.08 15.64 -9.92
C GLU A 120 2.22 15.73 -8.90
N LEU A 121 2.65 14.59 -8.37
CA LEU A 121 3.75 14.53 -7.40
C LEU A 121 5.09 14.99 -8.01
N ALA A 122 5.34 14.70 -9.29
CA ALA A 122 6.51 15.20 -9.99
C ALA A 122 6.46 16.73 -10.15
N ALA A 123 5.29 17.28 -10.50
CA ALA A 123 5.08 18.72 -10.61
C ALA A 123 5.28 19.45 -9.26
N GLU A 124 4.72 18.92 -8.17
CA GLU A 124 4.87 19.50 -6.84
C GLU A 124 6.32 19.41 -6.32
N ARG A 125 7.03 18.31 -6.62
CA ARG A 125 8.46 18.22 -6.32
C ARG A 125 9.26 19.30 -7.04
N LYS A 126 8.98 19.52 -8.32
CA LYS A 126 9.63 20.59 -9.09
C LYS A 126 9.34 21.96 -8.48
N LYS A 127 8.09 22.28 -8.15
CA LYS A 127 7.72 23.55 -7.49
C LYS A 127 8.48 23.75 -6.18
N ARG A 128 8.57 22.71 -5.35
CA ARG A 128 9.34 22.74 -4.10
C ARG A 128 10.82 23.00 -4.34
N ASP A 129 11.43 22.31 -5.31
CA ASP A 129 12.86 22.43 -5.60
C ASP A 129 13.20 23.83 -6.18
N ASP A 130 12.32 24.36 -7.05
CA ASP A 130 12.39 25.72 -7.58
C ASP A 130 12.24 26.76 -6.46
N ALA A 131 11.27 26.58 -5.55
CA ALA A 131 11.06 27.44 -4.39
C ALA A 131 12.26 27.39 -3.42
N GLN A 132 12.84 26.21 -3.19
CA GLN A 132 14.02 26.06 -2.35
C GLN A 132 15.25 26.74 -2.96
N THR A 133 15.42 26.62 -4.27
CA THR A 133 16.51 27.29 -5.00
C THR A 133 16.34 28.81 -4.94
N THR A 134 15.12 29.29 -5.16
CA THR A 134 14.76 30.70 -5.04
C THR A 134 15.03 31.24 -3.63
N ALA A 135 14.59 30.52 -2.59
CA ALA A 135 14.81 30.91 -1.20
C ALA A 135 16.30 30.96 -0.84
N LYS A 136 17.11 30.01 -1.33
CA LYS A 136 18.57 30.04 -1.15
C LYS A 136 19.20 31.25 -1.84
N GLN A 137 18.77 31.56 -3.07
CA GLN A 137 19.27 32.72 -3.80
C GLN A 137 18.88 34.03 -3.09
N GLN A 138 17.61 34.17 -2.69
CA GLN A 138 17.14 35.33 -1.94
C GLN A 138 17.90 35.51 -0.62
N LYS A 139 18.17 34.41 0.11
CA LYS A 139 19.01 34.48 1.31
C LYS A 139 20.41 35.00 0.99
N ALA A 140 21.06 34.50 -0.06
CA ALA A 140 22.38 34.95 -0.47
C ALA A 140 22.37 36.44 -0.90
N ASP A 141 21.32 36.87 -1.60
CA ASP A 141 21.16 38.26 -2.03
C ASP A 141 20.94 39.20 -0.83
N ILE A 142 20.13 38.78 0.15
CA ILE A 142 19.93 39.51 1.41
C ILE A 142 21.24 39.58 2.21
N GLU A 143 21.98 38.47 2.34
CA GLU A 143 23.28 38.46 3.01
C GLU A 143 24.27 39.41 2.34
N LYS A 144 24.27 39.45 0.99
CA LYS A 144 25.10 40.39 0.23
C LYS A 144 24.69 41.84 0.49
N ALA A 145 23.39 42.15 0.45
CA ALA A 145 22.88 43.50 0.70
C ALA A 145 23.16 43.96 2.14
N LEU A 146 23.01 43.07 3.13
CA LEU A 146 23.41 43.35 4.51
C LEU A 146 24.93 43.55 4.63
N GLY A 147 25.72 42.84 3.83
CA GLY A 147 27.18 43.01 3.74
C GLY A 147 27.62 44.40 3.28
N GLU A 148 26.77 45.15 2.57
CA GLU A 148 27.02 46.54 2.20
C GLU A 148 26.80 47.50 3.38
N LEU A 149 25.97 47.12 4.36
CA LEU A 149 25.67 47.89 5.56
C LEU A 149 26.60 47.57 6.73
N VAL A 150 27.00 46.30 6.85
CA VAL A 150 27.73 45.75 8.00
C VAL A 150 28.77 44.74 7.52
N ASP A 151 29.98 44.77 8.10
CA ASP A 151 31.01 43.74 7.86
C ASP A 151 30.60 42.42 8.54
N MET A 152 29.85 41.60 7.80
CA MET A 152 29.34 40.31 8.25
C MET A 152 30.43 39.31 8.66
N PRO A 153 31.56 39.19 7.93
CA PRO A 153 32.71 38.43 8.41
C PRO A 153 33.25 38.89 9.77
N ALA A 154 33.37 40.21 10.00
CA ALA A 154 33.81 40.73 11.29
C ALA A 154 32.80 40.45 12.41
N MET A 155 31.51 40.62 12.13
CA MET A 155 30.44 40.29 13.06
C MET A 155 30.45 38.81 13.46
N ARG A 156 30.61 37.89 12.49
CA ARG A 156 30.72 36.45 12.74
C ARG A 156 31.97 36.10 13.57
N ARG A 157 33.11 36.76 13.30
CA ARG A 157 34.35 36.59 14.09
C ARG A 157 34.17 37.08 15.53
N ALA A 158 33.56 38.25 15.72
CA ALA A 158 33.29 38.80 17.05
C ALA A 158 32.38 37.88 17.86
N TYR A 159 31.29 37.38 17.27
CA TYR A 159 30.42 36.39 17.91
C TYR A 159 31.18 35.10 18.30
N ALA A 160 32.01 34.56 17.40
CA ALA A 160 32.81 33.38 17.70
C ALA A 160 33.80 33.61 18.86
N ILE A 161 34.41 34.80 18.95
CA ILE A 161 35.29 35.18 20.04
C ILE A 161 34.51 35.27 21.35
N MET A 162 33.35 35.94 21.37
CA MET A 162 32.49 36.01 22.56
C MET A 162 32.09 34.62 23.03
N ARG A 163 31.57 33.77 22.15
CA ARG A 163 31.16 32.41 22.50
C ARG A 163 32.30 31.58 23.09
N ARG A 164 33.49 31.65 22.50
CA ARG A 164 34.68 30.93 22.99
C ARG A 164 35.12 31.42 24.37
N THR A 165 35.05 32.73 24.61
CA THR A 165 35.59 33.34 25.83
C THR A 165 34.59 33.36 26.99
N HIS A 166 33.29 33.25 26.73
CA HIS A 166 32.22 33.38 27.74
C HIS A 166 32.33 32.42 28.93
N HIS A 167 32.78 31.20 28.70
CA HIS A 167 32.98 30.19 29.74
C HIS A 167 34.43 30.12 30.26
N THR A 168 35.32 30.99 29.78
CA THR A 168 36.75 30.94 30.10
C THR A 168 37.10 31.95 31.18
N ALA A 169 37.71 31.50 32.28
CA ALA A 169 38.18 32.38 33.33
C ALA A 169 39.51 33.06 32.95
N GLY A 170 39.64 34.35 33.26
CA GLY A 170 40.90 35.09 33.13
C GLY A 170 40.75 36.50 32.58
N ALA A 171 41.71 37.37 32.91
CA ALA A 171 41.71 38.77 32.48
C ALA A 171 41.74 38.90 30.95
N ASN A 172 42.55 38.09 30.27
CA ASN A 172 42.67 38.11 28.80
C ASN A 172 41.34 37.70 28.13
N SER A 173 40.69 36.65 28.60
CA SER A 173 39.38 36.21 28.07
C SER A 173 38.30 37.26 28.28
N ARG A 174 38.32 37.98 29.41
CA ARG A 174 37.41 39.10 29.66
C ARG A 174 37.67 40.27 28.71
N THR A 175 38.93 40.61 28.47
CA THR A 175 39.30 41.65 27.50
C THR A 175 38.84 41.28 26.09
N ASP A 176 39.11 40.06 25.63
CA ASP A 176 38.69 39.56 24.33
C ASP A 176 37.16 39.54 24.18
N PHE A 177 36.44 39.10 25.23
CA PHE A 177 34.98 39.11 25.25
C PHE A 177 34.44 40.53 25.11
N ASN A 178 34.92 41.47 25.92
CA ASN A 178 34.45 42.85 25.90
C ASN A 178 34.75 43.56 24.56
N ALA A 179 35.92 43.31 23.98
CA ALA A 179 36.30 43.87 22.68
C ALA A 179 35.38 43.34 21.56
N ALA A 180 35.10 42.04 21.58
CA ALA A 180 34.18 41.43 20.63
C ALA A 180 32.72 41.88 20.85
N GLN A 181 32.30 42.04 22.10
CA GLN A 181 30.98 42.57 22.45
C GLN A 181 30.80 44.01 21.96
N SER A 182 31.78 44.89 22.17
CA SER A 182 31.76 46.25 21.65
C SER A 182 31.58 46.26 20.13
N THR A 183 32.30 45.39 19.43
CA THR A 183 32.17 45.25 17.97
C THR A 183 30.75 44.84 17.56
N LEU A 184 30.12 43.91 18.29
CA LEU A 184 28.74 43.50 18.02
C LEU A 184 27.71 44.58 18.37
N VAL A 185 27.95 45.37 19.42
CA VAL A 185 27.11 46.52 19.79
C VAL A 185 27.15 47.59 18.69
N ASP A 186 28.31 47.86 18.12
CA ASP A 186 28.44 48.80 17.00
C ASP A 186 27.63 48.34 15.78
N PHE A 187 27.67 47.04 15.46
CA PHE A 187 26.85 46.47 14.40
C PHE A 187 25.36 46.48 14.72
N TYR A 188 24.96 46.19 15.96
CA TYR A 188 23.58 46.30 16.42
C TYR A 188 23.04 47.72 16.26
N ASN A 189 23.80 48.73 16.68
CA ASN A 189 23.43 50.13 16.55
C ASN A 189 23.33 50.56 15.08
N MET A 190 24.25 50.08 14.23
CA MET A 190 24.20 50.34 12.79
C MET A 190 22.94 49.76 12.16
N LEU A 191 22.60 48.50 12.45
CA LEU A 191 21.40 47.84 11.93
C LEU A 191 20.12 48.54 12.43
N ASN A 192 20.03 48.83 13.73
CA ASN A 192 18.90 49.53 14.32
C ASN A 192 18.69 50.94 13.72
N LYS A 193 19.77 51.66 13.39
CA LYS A 193 19.68 52.96 12.73
C LYS A 193 18.92 52.89 11.39
N TYR A 194 19.03 51.77 10.68
CA TYR A 194 18.33 51.53 9.42
C TYR A 194 17.02 50.74 9.60
N GLY A 195 16.55 50.58 10.84
CA GLY A 195 15.28 49.92 11.15
C GLY A 195 15.35 48.39 11.14
N PHE A 196 16.55 47.80 11.08
CA PHE A 196 16.74 46.35 11.17
C PHE A 196 16.94 45.95 12.63
N HIS A 197 16.06 45.08 13.14
CA HIS A 197 16.10 44.62 14.52
C HIS A 197 16.29 43.10 14.59
N SER A 198 17.15 42.63 15.49
CA SER A 198 17.30 41.20 15.82
C SER A 198 17.29 41.01 17.33
N GLU A 199 16.30 40.28 17.82
CA GLU A 199 16.20 39.88 19.23
C GLU A 199 17.38 39.00 19.64
N THR A 200 17.86 38.16 18.72
CA THR A 200 19.03 37.31 18.96
C THR A 200 20.29 38.16 19.12
N LEU A 201 20.49 39.17 18.26
CA LEU A 201 21.63 40.08 18.39
C LEU A 201 21.56 40.89 19.69
N ASP A 202 20.37 41.38 20.05
CA ASP A 202 20.11 42.09 21.31
C ASP A 202 20.55 41.26 22.54
N LYS A 203 20.12 39.99 22.61
CA LYS A 203 20.52 39.07 23.68
C LYS A 203 22.01 38.77 23.70
N ILE A 204 22.65 38.70 22.53
CA ILE A 204 24.10 38.48 22.42
C ILE A 204 24.85 39.73 22.90
N THR A 205 24.42 40.93 22.51
CA THR A 205 25.05 42.19 22.90
C THR A 205 24.86 42.49 24.39
N ASP A 206 23.79 42.01 25.01
CA ASP A 206 23.52 42.17 26.44
C ASP A 206 24.15 41.07 27.32
N ALA A 207 24.81 40.08 26.71
CA ALA A 207 25.39 38.96 27.44
C ALA A 207 26.48 39.43 28.44
N ASN A 208 26.40 38.92 29.67
CA ASN A 208 27.34 39.23 30.72
C ASN A 208 28.42 38.14 30.79
N PHE A 209 29.69 38.56 30.64
CA PHE A 209 30.85 37.68 30.77
C PHE A 209 30.85 36.84 32.05
N ASN A 210 30.40 37.40 33.18
CA ASN A 210 30.40 36.73 34.48
C ASN A 210 29.20 35.80 34.68
N ARG A 211 28.23 35.76 33.75
CA ARG A 211 26.99 34.98 33.86
C ARG A 211 26.73 34.06 32.66
N PRO A 212 27.70 33.20 32.30
CA PRO A 212 27.50 32.26 31.20
C PRO A 212 26.39 31.23 31.47
N ASP A 213 26.07 30.97 32.75
CA ASP A 213 24.93 30.15 33.20
C ASP A 213 23.57 30.71 32.76
N ARG A 214 23.43 32.04 32.85
CA ARG A 214 22.20 32.78 32.58
C ARG A 214 22.06 33.07 31.09
N ASP A 215 23.11 33.66 30.52
CA ASP A 215 23.05 34.27 29.19
C ASP A 215 23.43 33.29 28.07
N GLY A 216 24.21 32.24 28.41
CA GLY A 216 24.54 31.09 27.56
C GLY A 216 24.48 31.33 26.06
N LEU A 217 25.54 31.93 25.48
CA LEU A 217 25.57 32.31 24.06
C LEU A 217 25.32 31.13 23.09
N GLU A 218 25.49 29.89 23.54
CA GLU A 218 25.17 28.70 22.75
C GLU A 218 23.68 28.57 22.38
N ARG A 219 22.79 29.20 23.17
CA ARG A 219 21.34 29.23 22.91
C ARG A 219 20.97 30.19 21.78
N HIS A 220 21.91 31.00 21.31
CA HIS A 220 21.72 32.08 20.36
C HIS A 220 22.63 31.92 19.14
N PRO A 221 22.37 30.91 18.27
CA PRO A 221 23.23 30.67 17.11
C PRO A 221 23.24 31.89 16.19
N PHE A 222 24.41 32.16 15.58
CA PHE A 222 24.60 33.32 14.71
C PHE A 222 23.61 33.36 13.55
N GLU A 223 23.26 32.20 13.01
CA GLU A 223 22.31 32.06 11.91
C GLU A 223 20.92 32.61 12.25
N LYS A 224 20.53 32.57 13.53
CA LYS A 224 19.23 33.09 13.98
C LYS A 224 19.17 34.62 13.95
N ILE A 225 20.32 35.31 14.02
CA ILE A 225 20.38 36.76 13.80
C ILE A 225 19.82 37.10 12.42
N PHE A 226 20.20 36.35 11.38
CA PHE A 226 19.67 36.56 10.04
C PHE A 226 18.19 36.22 9.92
N GLU A 227 17.74 35.16 10.60
CA GLU A 227 16.33 34.78 10.60
C GLU A 227 15.45 35.88 11.20
N ASP A 228 15.89 36.49 12.31
CA ASP A 228 15.20 37.62 12.93
C ASP A 228 15.15 38.83 11.98
N LEU A 229 16.27 39.13 11.30
CA LEU A 229 16.38 40.25 10.36
C LEU A 229 15.50 40.06 9.10
N ILE A 230 15.34 38.81 8.63
CA ILE A 230 14.50 38.49 7.47
C ILE A 230 13.01 38.44 7.85
N GLY A 231 12.69 37.93 9.05
CA GLY A 231 11.32 37.79 9.54
C GLY A 231 10.58 39.11 9.76
N ASP A 232 11.31 40.23 9.85
CA ASP A 232 10.74 41.56 10.11
C ASP A 232 10.49 42.41 8.85
N GLY A 233 10.51 41.80 7.65
CA GLY A 233 10.36 42.50 6.36
C GLY A 233 9.15 43.45 6.28
N GLU A 234 8.01 43.08 6.88
CA GLU A 234 6.83 43.97 6.94
C GLU A 234 7.04 45.18 7.87
N LYS A 235 7.75 45.03 8.99
CA LYS A 235 8.06 46.15 9.89
C LYS A 235 9.13 47.06 9.30
N ILE A 236 10.14 46.49 8.63
CA ILE A 236 11.18 47.23 7.91
C ILE A 236 10.54 48.09 6.80
N MET A 237 9.61 47.54 6.02
CA MET A 237 8.87 48.31 5.01
C MET A 237 8.04 49.46 5.61
N ARG A 238 7.39 49.26 6.77
CA ARG A 238 6.66 50.34 7.45
C ARG A 238 7.57 51.46 7.94
N ILE A 239 8.78 51.15 8.43
CA ILE A 239 9.75 52.16 8.88
C ILE A 239 10.37 52.91 7.69
N ALA A 240 10.75 52.19 6.63
CA ALA A 240 11.34 52.78 5.43
C ALA A 240 10.37 53.68 4.65
N LEU A 241 9.06 53.37 4.68
CA LEU A 241 8.02 54.18 4.03
C LEU A 241 7.50 55.31 4.93
N LYS A 242 7.81 55.32 6.23
CA LYS A 242 7.32 56.31 7.18
C LYS A 242 7.59 57.76 6.77
N PRO A 243 8.78 58.14 6.26
CA PRO A 243 9.01 59.51 5.79
C PRO A 243 8.10 59.90 4.61
N ALA A 244 7.86 58.98 3.68
CA ALA A 244 7.00 59.22 2.52
C ALA A 244 5.50 59.26 2.89
N ILE A 245 5.09 58.49 3.90
CA ILE A 245 3.73 58.49 4.44
C ILE A 245 3.49 59.78 5.23
N ASP A 246 4.42 60.19 6.09
CA ASP A 246 4.35 61.42 6.89
C ASP A 246 4.34 62.67 5.98
N GLU A 247 5.09 62.69 4.88
CA GLU A 247 5.04 63.74 3.86
C GLU A 247 3.71 63.76 3.09
N ALA A 248 3.16 62.58 2.76
CA ALA A 248 1.87 62.48 2.06
C ALA A 248 0.69 62.88 2.95
N GLU A 249 0.73 62.61 4.25
CA GLU A 249 -0.28 63.03 5.23
C GLU A 249 -0.20 64.53 5.54
N ALA A 250 1.01 65.10 5.59
CA ALA A 250 1.21 66.55 5.74
C ALA A 250 0.72 67.35 4.52
N ALA A 251 0.71 66.74 3.33
CA ALA A 251 0.23 67.34 2.09
C ALA A 251 -1.31 67.31 1.91
N GLN A 252 -2.05 66.61 2.77
CA GLN A 252 -3.52 66.59 2.71
C GLN A 252 -4.10 67.87 3.33
N PRO A 253 -4.95 68.63 2.62
CA PRO A 253 -5.57 69.81 3.19
C PRO A 253 -6.48 69.39 4.35
N ARG A 254 -6.21 69.94 5.53
CA ARG A 254 -7.09 69.78 6.70
C ARG A 254 -8.50 70.21 6.30
N LYS A 255 -9.44 69.25 6.25
CA LYS A 255 -10.86 69.56 6.13
C LYS A 255 -11.24 70.43 7.32
N MET A 256 -11.55 71.70 7.04
CA MET A 256 -12.23 72.60 7.97
C MET A 256 -13.67 72.13 8.21
#